data_AF-A0A7S2N4Y9-F1
#
_entry.id   AF-A0A7S2N4Y9-F1
#
_cell.length_a   1.000
_cell.length_b   1.000
_cell.length_c   1.000
_cell.angle_alpha   90.00
_cell.angle_beta   90.00
_cell.angle_gamma   90.00
#
_symmetry.space_group_name_H-M   'P 1'
#
loop_
_entity.id
_entity.type
_entity.pdbx_description
1 polymer ?
#
loop_
_entity_poly.entity_id
_entity_poly.type
_entity_poly.pdbx_seq_one_letter_code
_entity_poly.pdbx_strand_id
1 'polypeptide(L)'
;MLCAILRQGVRKALRRPGNYEAVIRKVAIRNKSVQAFTLDELPTTQQLRQHFMRETVPMVGFGFMDQTVLLQAGNAIDCTIGVTFGFSTLTAAAFGSIVSMGVGVLFGGAVERVFNACGLPNPGFSAAQRSLPIVRRVGLAGNFFGVIFGCSLGMINLYFIDTEMSSTLKLQALSEEQEFAFEVEASNRLRRDATALTVRGPDIDGLLASMTSALTSQGCSLVELHASPRESSGSDGTVEDIFIVRQRGSKTQIDDDKLGELSRALLAATKDPLLAHSLKAQVTELEAENEKLISRVKKLEDVIEEKQVTIIRGDDTSSNEEFVQSTELHHAK
;
A
#
# COMPACT_ATOMS: atom_id res chain seq x y z
N MET A 1 34.17 -15.14 6.80
CA MET A 1 33.62 -15.22 5.43
C MET A 1 33.38 -13.83 4.82
N LEU A 2 32.59 -12.95 5.46
CA LEU A 2 32.31 -11.58 4.98
C LEU A 2 33.58 -10.74 4.71
N CYS A 3 34.57 -10.74 5.62
CA CYS A 3 35.83 -10.02 5.39
C CYS A 3 36.67 -10.57 4.22
N ALA A 4 36.58 -11.86 3.91
CA ALA A 4 37.28 -12.44 2.75
C ALA A 4 36.62 -12.02 1.43
N ILE A 5 35.28 -11.97 1.41
CA ILE A 5 34.48 -11.50 0.27
C ILE A 5 34.70 -10.00 0.03
N LEU A 6 34.68 -9.18 1.10
CA LEU A 6 34.98 -7.76 1.03
C LEU A 6 36.42 -7.51 0.54
N ARG A 7 37.41 -8.23 1.06
CA ARG A 7 38.81 -8.13 0.59
C ARG A 7 38.95 -8.52 -0.88
N GLN A 8 38.29 -9.59 -1.34
CA GLN A 8 38.34 -10.01 -2.75
C GLN A 8 37.64 -9.01 -3.67
N GLY A 9 36.47 -8.50 -3.29
CA GLY A 9 35.73 -7.47 -4.01
C GLY A 9 36.52 -6.18 -4.15
N VAL A 10 37.09 -5.69 -3.04
CA VAL A 10 37.97 -4.51 -3.04
C VAL A 10 39.21 -4.75 -3.90
N ARG A 11 39.90 -5.89 -3.82
CA ARG A 11 41.05 -6.20 -4.68
C ARG A 11 40.69 -6.24 -6.17
N LYS A 12 39.51 -6.76 -6.53
CA LYS A 12 39.03 -6.83 -7.92
C LYS A 12 38.66 -5.44 -8.45
N ALA A 13 38.00 -4.63 -7.63
CA ALA A 13 37.75 -3.21 -7.93
C ALA A 13 39.06 -2.41 -8.01
N LEU A 14 40.07 -2.79 -7.23
CA LEU A 14 41.42 -2.25 -7.25
C LEU A 14 42.30 -2.75 -8.44
N ARG A 15 41.80 -3.58 -9.35
CA ARG A 15 42.59 -4.06 -10.51
C ARG A 15 42.18 -3.43 -11.85
N ARG A 16 41.05 -2.73 -11.92
CA ARG A 16 40.61 -2.09 -13.18
C ARG A 16 41.39 -0.79 -13.41
N PRO A 17 42.12 -0.62 -14.52
CA PRO A 17 42.77 0.64 -14.86
C PRO A 17 41.68 1.63 -15.31
N GLY A 18 41.56 2.74 -14.60
CA GLY A 18 40.66 3.82 -14.96
C GLY A 18 41.47 5.05 -15.35
N ASN A 19 41.17 5.61 -16.52
CA ASN A 19 41.93 6.70 -17.14
C ASN A 19 41.58 8.07 -16.51
N TYR A 20 41.78 8.20 -15.19
CA TYR A 20 41.36 9.38 -14.40
C TYR A 20 42.49 10.40 -14.18
N GLU A 21 43.71 10.12 -14.62
CA GLU A 21 44.84 11.06 -14.53
C GLU A 21 44.57 12.39 -15.26
N ALA A 22 43.86 12.34 -16.40
CA ALA A 22 43.47 13.52 -17.14
C ALA A 22 42.47 14.41 -16.36
N VAL A 23 41.61 13.80 -15.54
CA VAL A 23 40.65 14.51 -14.69
C VAL A 23 41.38 15.13 -13.49
N ILE A 24 42.32 14.42 -12.88
CA ILE A 24 43.14 14.92 -11.76
C ILE A 24 44.01 16.09 -12.21
N ARG A 25 44.68 16.00 -13.37
CA ARG A 25 45.43 17.13 -13.96
C ARG A 25 44.54 18.36 -14.19
N LYS A 26 43.35 18.18 -14.79
CA LYS A 26 42.43 19.29 -15.05
C LYS A 26 41.88 19.94 -13.77
N VAL A 27 41.63 19.17 -12.72
CA VAL A 27 41.13 19.69 -11.44
C VAL A 27 42.26 20.38 -10.65
N ALA A 28 43.49 19.85 -10.69
CA ALA A 28 44.66 20.48 -10.05
C ALA A 28 45.02 21.83 -10.69
N ILE A 29 44.95 21.93 -12.03
CA ILE A 29 45.25 23.16 -12.77
C ILE A 29 44.18 24.26 -12.55
N ARG A 30 42.93 23.88 -12.26
CA ARG A 30 41.82 24.84 -12.13
C ARG A 30 41.76 25.58 -10.79
N ASN A 31 42.40 25.06 -9.74
CA ASN A 31 42.51 25.74 -8.44
C ASN A 31 43.85 26.48 -8.36
N LYS A 32 43.84 27.80 -8.64
CA LYS A 32 44.99 28.73 -8.54
C LYS A 32 45.62 28.87 -7.12
N SER A 33 45.27 27.99 -6.17
CA SER A 33 45.80 27.97 -4.81
C SER A 33 46.75 26.81 -4.53
N VAL A 34 47.06 25.96 -5.51
CA VAL A 34 48.11 24.95 -5.37
C VAL A 34 49.47 25.64 -5.56
N GLN A 35 49.97 26.29 -4.51
CA GLN A 35 51.36 26.71 -4.41
C GLN A 35 52.26 25.51 -4.69
N ALA A 36 53.16 25.66 -5.66
CA ALA A 36 54.32 24.81 -5.98
C ALA A 36 54.36 23.42 -5.31
N PHE A 37 53.41 22.56 -5.64
CA PHE A 37 53.46 21.16 -5.22
C PHE A 37 54.31 20.42 -6.25
N THR A 38 55.41 19.83 -5.82
CA THR A 38 56.24 19.01 -6.71
C THR A 38 55.40 17.84 -7.22
N LEU A 39 55.61 17.38 -8.46
CA LEU A 39 54.83 16.26 -9.03
C LEU A 39 54.88 15.00 -8.15
N ASP A 40 55.92 14.87 -7.32
CA ASP A 40 56.13 13.79 -6.34
C ASP A 40 55.22 13.88 -5.10
N GLU A 41 54.58 15.02 -4.83
CA GLU A 41 53.71 15.17 -3.67
C GLU A 41 52.23 14.84 -3.99
N LEU A 42 51.81 14.77 -5.25
CA LEU A 42 50.41 14.44 -5.60
C LEU A 42 50.05 12.98 -5.27
N PRO A 43 48.85 12.73 -4.70
CA PRO A 43 48.42 11.38 -4.38
C PRO A 43 48.21 10.57 -5.67
N THR A 44 48.77 9.37 -5.72
CA THR A 44 48.62 8.47 -6.86
C THR A 44 47.16 8.02 -7.01
N THR A 45 46.71 7.75 -8.23
CA THR A 45 45.37 7.21 -8.53
C THR A 45 45.03 5.96 -7.72
N GLN A 46 46.02 5.09 -7.50
CA GLN A 46 45.88 3.90 -6.66
C GLN A 46 45.61 4.25 -5.19
N GLN A 47 46.30 5.25 -4.64
CA GLN A 47 46.10 5.70 -3.26
C GLN A 47 44.72 6.36 -3.09
N LEU A 48 44.28 7.17 -4.06
CA LEU A 48 42.94 7.76 -4.05
C LEU A 48 41.84 6.69 -4.09
N ARG A 49 41.99 5.65 -4.92
CA ARG A 49 41.00 4.56 -4.96
C ARG A 49 41.01 3.70 -3.71
N GLN A 50 42.18 3.47 -3.11
CA GLN A 50 42.28 2.80 -1.81
C GLN A 50 41.60 3.62 -0.71
N HIS A 51 41.78 4.94 -0.72
CA HIS A 51 41.09 5.84 0.20
C HIS A 51 39.58 5.80 0.01
N PHE A 52 39.10 5.94 -1.23
CA PHE A 52 37.68 5.82 -1.55
C PHE A 52 37.08 4.52 -0.98
N MET A 53 37.71 3.36 -1.24
CA MET A 53 37.22 2.07 -0.75
C MET A 53 37.25 1.96 0.77
N ARG A 54 38.25 2.57 1.43
CA ARG A 54 38.37 2.57 2.88
C ARG A 54 37.28 3.40 3.56
N GLU A 55 36.83 4.47 2.92
CA GLU A 55 35.73 5.33 3.40
C GLU A 55 34.35 4.71 3.05
N THR A 56 34.18 4.19 1.83
CA THR A 56 32.91 3.60 1.37
C THR A 56 32.50 2.36 2.16
N VAL A 57 33.41 1.40 2.38
CA VAL A 57 33.04 0.09 2.94
C VAL A 57 32.43 0.18 4.35
N PRO A 58 33.01 0.95 5.30
CA PRO A 58 32.38 1.18 6.59
C PRO A 58 31.01 1.86 6.49
N MET A 59 30.88 2.84 5.58
CA MET A 59 29.62 3.56 5.39
C MET A 59 28.50 2.68 4.80
N VAL A 60 28.83 1.67 4.00
CA VAL A 60 27.85 0.65 3.57
C VAL A 60 27.32 -0.14 4.77
N GLY A 61 28.20 -0.58 5.66
CA GLY A 61 27.80 -1.30 6.87
C GLY A 61 26.97 -0.46 7.82
N PHE A 62 27.38 0.81 8.01
CA PHE A 62 26.63 1.78 8.80
C PHE A 62 25.23 2.02 8.22
N GLY A 63 25.12 2.35 6.93
CA GLY A 63 23.82 2.60 6.29
C GLY A 63 22.89 1.37 6.29
N PHE A 64 23.45 0.17 6.14
CA PHE A 64 22.67 -1.07 6.25
C PHE A 64 22.10 -1.27 7.66
N MET A 65 22.95 -1.11 8.68
CA MET A 65 22.54 -1.23 10.08
C MET A 65 21.49 -0.17 10.44
N ASP A 66 21.75 1.09 10.10
CA ASP A 66 20.85 2.22 10.38
C ASP A 66 19.46 1.99 9.75
N GLN A 67 19.42 1.65 8.46
CA GLN A 67 18.15 1.38 7.79
C GLN A 67 17.43 0.14 8.37
N THR A 68 18.17 -0.87 8.83
CA THR A 68 17.57 -2.07 9.46
C THR A 68 16.94 -1.74 10.81
N VAL A 69 17.67 -1.01 11.67
CA VAL A 69 17.20 -0.63 13.00
C VAL A 69 16.00 0.32 12.89
N LEU A 70 16.07 1.31 12.00
CA LEU A 70 14.97 2.22 11.71
C LEU A 70 13.70 1.45 11.37
N LEU A 71 13.77 0.49 10.44
CA LEU A 71 12.60 -0.26 9.97
C LEU A 71 12.03 -1.17 11.06
N GLN A 72 12.88 -1.90 11.79
CA GLN A 72 12.42 -2.80 12.85
C GLN A 72 11.85 -2.04 14.05
N ALA A 73 12.55 -1.00 14.51
CA ALA A 73 12.08 -0.17 15.61
C ALA A 73 10.82 0.61 15.22
N GLY A 74 10.78 1.17 14.00
CA GLY A 74 9.62 1.86 13.47
C GLY A 74 8.38 0.97 13.41
N ASN A 75 8.51 -0.25 12.90
CA ASN A 75 7.40 -1.21 12.87
C ASN A 75 6.93 -1.61 14.27
N ALA A 76 7.86 -1.89 15.19
CA ALA A 76 7.52 -2.23 16.57
C ALA A 76 6.77 -1.09 17.27
N ILE A 77 7.20 0.16 17.05
CA ILE A 77 6.52 1.35 17.57
C ILE A 77 5.14 1.52 16.93
N ASP A 78 5.02 1.27 15.63
CA ASP A 78 3.75 1.40 14.91
C ASP A 78 2.70 0.41 15.40
N CYS A 79 3.08 -0.86 15.58
CA CYS A 79 2.19 -1.91 16.10
C CYS A 79 1.87 -1.77 17.59
N THR A 80 2.58 -0.93 18.33
CA THR A 80 2.36 -0.72 19.78
C THR A 80 1.81 0.67 20.05
N ILE A 81 2.71 1.65 20.22
CA ILE A 81 2.38 3.04 20.51
C ILE A 81 1.49 3.64 19.41
N GLY A 82 1.74 3.27 18.15
CA GLY A 82 0.94 3.72 17.01
C GLY A 82 -0.52 3.27 17.10
N VAL A 83 -0.78 2.04 17.54
CA VAL A 83 -2.13 1.52 17.77
C VAL A 83 -2.74 2.17 19.01
N THR A 84 -2.01 2.22 20.13
CA THR A 84 -2.52 2.73 21.41
C THR A 84 -2.88 4.22 21.38
N PHE A 85 -2.11 5.04 20.65
CA PHE A 85 -2.33 6.49 20.58
C PHE A 85 -2.90 6.96 19.24
N GLY A 86 -3.21 6.04 18.32
CA GLY A 86 -3.74 6.38 16.99
C GLY A 86 -2.77 7.17 16.10
N PHE A 87 -1.46 6.96 16.24
CA PHE A 87 -0.48 7.67 15.41
C PHE A 87 -0.39 7.12 13.99
N SER A 88 0.00 8.02 13.08
CA SER A 88 0.31 7.62 11.70
C SER A 88 1.57 6.74 11.65
N THR A 89 1.62 5.83 10.67
CA THR A 89 2.81 5.00 10.42
C THR A 89 4.05 5.84 10.08
N LEU A 90 3.87 7.03 9.51
CA LEU A 90 4.97 7.97 9.26
C LEU A 90 5.57 8.52 10.56
N THR A 91 4.73 8.72 11.59
CA THR A 91 5.18 9.13 12.93
C THR A 91 6.02 8.03 13.59
N ALA A 92 5.59 6.77 13.48
CA ALA A 92 6.36 5.63 13.97
C ALA A 92 7.72 5.49 13.26
N ALA A 93 7.77 5.75 11.94
CA ALA A 93 9.02 5.80 11.18
C ALA A 93 9.95 6.94 11.62
N ALA A 94 9.40 8.10 12.00
CA ALA A 94 10.18 9.20 12.57
C ALA A 94 10.82 8.80 13.91
N PHE A 95 10.08 8.11 14.79
CA PHE A 95 10.67 7.55 16.01
C PHE A 95 11.70 6.46 15.72
N GLY A 96 11.46 5.61 14.73
CA GLY A 96 12.43 4.63 14.24
C GLY A 96 13.75 5.29 13.84
N SER A 97 13.69 6.45 13.16
CA SER A 97 14.87 7.25 12.82
C SER A 97 15.62 7.74 14.06
N ILE A 98 14.92 8.20 15.10
CA ILE A 98 15.52 8.65 16.36
C ILE A 98 16.24 7.50 17.06
N VAL A 99 15.58 6.34 17.17
CA VAL A 99 16.18 5.14 17.77
C VAL A 99 17.42 4.72 16.98
N SER A 100 17.33 4.72 15.66
CA SER A 100 18.43 4.36 14.78
C SER A 100 19.63 5.29 14.92
N MET A 101 19.42 6.60 15.03
CA MET A 101 20.48 7.56 15.31
C MET A 101 21.17 7.26 16.65
N GLY A 102 20.40 6.94 17.70
CA GLY A 102 20.95 6.55 19.01
C GLY A 102 21.83 5.30 18.93
N VAL A 103 21.34 4.27 18.24
CA VAL A 103 22.11 3.03 18.00
C VAL A 103 23.33 3.30 17.14
N GLY A 104 23.21 4.12 16.09
CA GLY A 104 24.31 4.50 15.20
C GLY A 104 25.46 5.19 15.93
N VAL A 105 25.17 6.09 16.87
CA VAL A 105 26.19 6.74 17.71
C VAL A 105 26.87 5.73 18.63
N LEU A 106 26.12 4.82 19.25
CA LEU A 106 26.67 3.79 20.16
C LEU A 106 27.51 2.74 19.41
N PHE A 107 27.10 2.36 18.20
CA PHE A 107 27.77 1.35 17.39
C PHE A 107 28.88 1.90 16.49
N GLY A 108 29.02 3.22 16.35
CA GLY A 108 30.06 3.84 15.52
C GLY A 108 31.47 3.30 15.82
N GLY A 109 31.80 3.15 17.11
CA GLY A 109 33.08 2.57 17.54
C GLY A 109 33.21 1.05 17.32
N ALA A 110 32.10 0.30 17.28
CA ALA A 110 32.12 -1.15 17.02
C ALA A 110 32.28 -1.45 15.53
N VAL A 111 31.56 -0.71 14.70
CA VAL A 111 31.68 -0.69 13.23
C VAL A 111 33.13 -0.41 12.85
N GLU A 112 33.73 0.65 13.39
CA GLU A 112 35.13 1.00 13.11
C GLU A 112 36.12 -0.11 13.50
N ARG A 113 35.92 -0.79 14.63
CA ARG A 113 36.76 -1.94 15.06
C ARG A 113 36.63 -3.14 14.13
N VAL A 114 35.41 -3.49 13.71
CA VAL A 114 35.16 -4.60 12.78
C VAL A 114 35.81 -4.32 11.42
N PHE A 115 35.73 -3.07 10.93
CA PHE A 115 36.34 -2.69 9.65
C PHE A 115 37.87 -2.58 9.73
N ASN A 116 38.41 -2.10 10.84
CA ASN A 116 39.86 -2.13 11.08
C ASN A 116 40.38 -3.57 11.14
N ALA A 117 39.66 -4.49 11.79
CA ALA A 117 39.97 -5.93 11.77
C ALA A 117 39.86 -6.55 10.36
N CYS A 118 39.02 -5.98 9.49
CA CYS A 118 38.83 -6.43 8.11
C CYS A 118 40.05 -6.12 7.21
N GLY A 119 41.03 -5.31 7.66
CA GLY A 119 42.33 -5.17 7.00
C GLY A 119 42.25 -4.49 5.63
N LEU A 120 41.51 -3.39 5.53
CA LEU A 120 41.42 -2.58 4.32
C LEU A 120 42.79 -1.94 3.99
N PRO A 121 43.17 -1.85 2.70
CA PRO A 121 44.46 -1.31 2.30
C PRO A 121 44.61 0.15 2.73
N ASN A 122 45.69 0.45 3.44
CA ASN A 122 45.98 1.82 3.88
C ASN A 122 46.58 2.61 2.70
N PRO A 123 45.96 3.73 2.28
CA PRO A 123 46.46 4.52 1.16
C PRO A 123 47.83 5.18 1.39
N GLY A 124 48.35 5.17 2.63
CA GLY A 124 49.72 5.60 2.91
C GLY A 124 49.98 7.09 2.67
N PHE A 125 48.94 7.93 2.78
CA PHE A 125 49.08 9.37 2.56
C PHE A 125 49.98 10.02 3.62
N SER A 126 50.87 10.90 3.15
CA SER A 126 51.58 11.86 4.00
C SER A 126 50.60 12.85 4.65
N ALA A 127 51.01 13.51 5.74
CA ALA A 127 50.16 14.50 6.42
C ALA A 127 49.74 15.64 5.49
N ALA A 128 50.63 16.09 4.59
CA ALA A 128 50.37 17.08 3.57
C ALA A 128 49.39 16.58 2.49
N GLN A 129 49.44 15.29 2.13
CA GLN A 129 48.50 14.73 1.15
C GLN A 129 47.07 14.62 1.69
N ARG A 130 46.88 14.35 2.98
CA ARG A 130 45.53 14.24 3.59
C ARG A 130 44.77 15.56 3.63
N SER A 131 45.47 16.69 3.68
CA SER A 131 44.85 18.01 3.69
C SER A 131 44.41 18.46 2.29
N LEU A 132 44.83 17.76 1.23
CA LEU A 132 44.49 18.13 -0.14
C LEU A 132 42.97 18.05 -0.39
N PRO A 133 42.38 19.05 -1.07
CA PRO A 133 40.94 19.07 -1.37
C PRO A 133 40.49 17.84 -2.17
N ILE A 134 41.35 17.29 -3.03
CA ILE A 134 41.00 16.11 -3.81
C ILE A 134 40.83 14.86 -2.94
N VAL A 135 41.67 14.67 -1.93
CA VAL A 135 41.57 13.55 -0.98
C VAL A 135 40.28 13.68 -0.18
N ARG A 136 39.98 14.88 0.33
CA ARG A 136 38.73 15.16 1.05
C ARG A 136 37.48 14.92 0.20
N ARG A 137 37.47 15.38 -1.07
CA ARG A 137 36.34 15.16 -1.99
C ARG A 137 36.15 13.69 -2.32
N VAL A 138 37.24 12.95 -2.53
CA VAL A 138 37.19 11.51 -2.80
C VAL A 138 36.68 10.75 -1.58
N GLY A 139 37.11 11.10 -0.37
CA GLY A 139 36.58 10.52 0.86
C GLY A 139 35.09 10.83 1.07
N LEU A 140 34.68 12.09 0.87
CA LEU A 140 33.27 12.49 0.96
C LEU A 140 32.40 11.76 -0.06
N ALA A 141 32.85 11.64 -1.31
CA ALA A 141 32.15 10.88 -2.34
C ALA A 141 32.05 9.40 -1.93
N GLY A 142 33.15 8.83 -1.40
CA GLY A 142 33.17 7.47 -0.89
C GLY A 142 32.13 7.23 0.21
N ASN A 143 32.06 8.15 1.16
CA ASN A 143 31.09 8.10 2.25
C ASN A 143 29.65 8.21 1.74
N PHE A 144 29.38 9.17 0.85
CA PHE A 144 28.07 9.39 0.25
C PHE A 144 27.56 8.14 -0.51
N PHE A 145 28.38 7.58 -1.39
CA PHE A 145 28.02 6.35 -2.12
C PHE A 145 27.87 5.15 -1.18
N GLY A 146 28.68 5.08 -0.13
CA GLY A 146 28.62 4.03 0.88
C GLY A 146 27.28 4.04 1.61
N VAL A 147 26.86 5.21 2.12
CA VAL A 147 25.57 5.36 2.82
C VAL A 147 24.42 5.00 1.90
N ILE A 148 24.36 5.55 0.67
CA ILE A 148 23.28 5.24 -0.29
C ILE A 148 23.17 3.74 -0.54
N PHE A 149 24.30 3.08 -0.82
CA PHE A 149 24.29 1.65 -1.10
C PHE A 149 23.92 0.82 0.13
N GLY A 150 24.40 1.22 1.31
CA GLY A 150 24.05 0.61 2.59
C GLY A 150 22.55 0.71 2.89
N CYS A 151 21.97 1.90 2.78
CA CYS A 151 20.53 2.12 2.98
C CYS A 151 19.70 1.32 1.97
N SER A 152 20.11 1.30 0.70
CA SER A 152 19.44 0.49 -0.33
C SER A 152 19.45 -1.00 -0.02
N LEU A 153 20.56 -1.54 0.50
CA LEU A 153 20.62 -2.92 0.99
C LEU A 153 19.73 -3.12 2.22
N GLY A 154 19.66 -2.12 3.10
CA GLY A 154 18.83 -2.18 4.29
C GLY A 154 17.33 -2.20 3.98
N MET A 155 16.90 -1.59 2.87
CA MET A 155 15.51 -1.66 2.40
C MET A 155 15.03 -3.08 2.09
N ILE A 156 15.94 -4.04 1.88
CA ILE A 156 15.58 -5.46 1.73
C ILE A 156 14.87 -5.98 3.00
N ASN A 157 15.18 -5.43 4.17
CA ASN A 157 14.50 -5.80 5.42
C ASN A 157 13.00 -5.50 5.40
N LEU A 158 12.54 -4.57 4.56
CA LEU A 158 11.12 -4.27 4.41
C LEU A 158 10.32 -5.48 3.92
N TYR A 159 10.95 -6.38 3.14
CA TYR A 159 10.31 -7.62 2.69
C TYR A 159 10.03 -8.61 3.84
N PHE A 160 10.75 -8.49 4.95
CA PHE A 160 10.57 -9.34 6.14
C PHE A 160 9.65 -8.72 7.18
N ILE A 161 9.19 -7.50 6.96
CA ILE A 161 8.30 -6.78 7.88
C ILE A 161 6.88 -6.89 7.35
N ASP A 162 5.98 -7.41 8.19
CA ASP A 162 4.56 -7.45 7.90
C ASP A 162 3.93 -6.07 8.17
N THR A 163 3.78 -5.28 7.11
CA THR A 163 3.17 -3.95 7.18
C THR A 163 1.64 -4.01 7.32
N GLU A 164 1.01 -5.13 6.96
CA GLU A 164 -0.45 -5.30 7.07
C GLU A 164 -0.87 -5.46 8.54
N MET A 165 0.01 -6.04 9.37
CA MET A 165 -0.25 -6.22 10.79
C MET A 165 -0.60 -4.89 11.51
N SER A 166 0.16 -3.81 11.29
CA SER A 166 -0.13 -2.51 11.91
C SER A 166 -1.50 -1.96 11.49
N SER A 167 -1.81 -2.02 10.19
CA SER A 167 -3.09 -1.56 9.64
C SER A 167 -4.27 -2.36 10.21
N THR A 168 -4.15 -3.68 10.26
CA THR A 168 -5.19 -4.56 10.83
C THR A 168 -5.39 -4.32 12.32
N LEU A 169 -4.33 -4.12 13.10
CA LEU A 169 -4.44 -3.79 14.54
C LEU A 169 -5.11 -2.45 14.77
N LYS A 170 -4.78 -1.42 13.98
CA LYS A 170 -5.44 -0.11 14.05
C LYS A 170 -6.92 -0.21 13.70
N LEU A 171 -7.27 -0.99 12.67
CA LEU A 171 -8.67 -1.24 12.30
C LEU A 171 -9.41 -2.02 13.39
N GLN A 172 -8.78 -3.02 14.01
CA GLN A 172 -9.36 -3.75 15.14
C GLN A 172 -9.61 -2.82 16.34
N ALA A 173 -8.64 -2.01 16.72
CA ALA A 173 -8.80 -1.05 17.82
C ALA A 173 -9.93 -0.05 17.57
N LEU A 174 -10.03 0.48 16.34
CA LEU A 174 -11.16 1.33 15.94
C LEU A 174 -12.51 0.58 16.00
N SER A 175 -12.53 -0.67 15.55
CA SER A 175 -13.75 -1.48 15.55
C SER A 175 -14.22 -1.86 16.96
N GLU A 176 -13.29 -2.06 17.90
CA GLU A 176 -13.59 -2.29 19.32
C GLU A 176 -14.16 -1.03 19.95
N GLU A 177 -13.55 0.15 19.74
CA GLU A 177 -14.11 1.42 20.21
C GLU A 177 -15.53 1.68 19.68
N GLN A 178 -15.78 1.36 18.41
CA GLN A 178 -17.12 1.43 17.82
C GLN A 178 -18.10 0.42 18.45
N GLU A 179 -17.65 -0.79 18.80
CA GLU A 179 -18.48 -1.78 19.49
C GLU A 179 -18.92 -1.30 20.88
N PHE A 180 -18.08 -0.53 21.59
CA PHE A 180 -18.46 0.10 22.85
C PHE A 180 -19.32 1.36 22.69
N ALA A 181 -19.39 1.95 21.49
CA ALA A 181 -20.21 3.14 21.22
C ALA A 181 -21.70 2.82 21.00
N PHE A 182 -22.02 1.58 20.61
CA PHE A 182 -23.38 1.15 20.31
C PHE A 182 -23.88 0.10 21.32
N GLU A 183 -25.05 0.34 21.87
CA GLU A 183 -25.76 -0.60 22.74
C GLU A 183 -26.99 -1.15 22.00
N VAL A 184 -27.19 -2.47 22.04
CA VAL A 184 -28.36 -3.13 21.44
C VAL A 184 -29.08 -3.95 22.51
N GLU A 185 -30.32 -3.57 22.79
CA GLU A 185 -31.23 -4.31 23.67
C GLU A 185 -32.28 -5.06 22.84
N ALA A 186 -32.45 -6.36 23.08
CA ALA A 186 -33.52 -7.16 22.48
C ALA A 186 -34.48 -7.64 23.56
N SER A 187 -35.78 -7.41 23.37
CA SER A 187 -36.80 -7.77 24.35
C SER A 187 -38.10 -8.21 23.71
N ASN A 188 -38.51 -9.43 24.07
CA ASN A 188 -39.84 -9.99 23.81
C ASN A 188 -40.87 -9.65 24.90
N ARG A 189 -40.47 -8.90 25.95
CA ARG A 189 -41.37 -8.55 27.06
C ARG A 189 -42.25 -7.34 26.75
N LEU A 190 -41.78 -6.47 25.86
CA LEU A 190 -42.46 -5.22 25.49
C LEU A 190 -43.73 -5.47 24.68
N ARG A 191 -43.78 -6.55 23.88
CA ARG A 191 -44.93 -6.94 23.05
C ARG A 191 -45.05 -8.45 22.98
N ARG A 192 -46.27 -8.97 23.00
CA ARG A 192 -46.53 -10.44 22.98
C ARG A 192 -46.45 -11.05 21.59
N ASP A 193 -46.50 -10.22 20.57
CA ASP A 193 -46.66 -10.58 19.16
C ASP A 193 -45.48 -10.14 18.29
N ALA A 194 -44.49 -9.47 18.86
CA ALA A 194 -43.31 -8.98 18.15
C ALA A 194 -42.14 -8.75 19.13
N THR A 195 -40.93 -8.84 18.60
CA THR A 195 -39.68 -8.56 19.30
C THR A 195 -39.34 -7.08 19.14
N ALA A 196 -39.01 -6.40 20.24
CA ALA A 196 -38.50 -5.04 20.21
C ALA A 196 -36.96 -5.07 20.28
N LEU A 197 -36.32 -4.30 19.40
CA LEU A 197 -34.87 -4.12 19.34
C LEU A 197 -34.58 -2.63 19.48
N THR A 198 -33.95 -2.23 20.57
CA THR A 198 -33.55 -0.85 20.83
C THR A 198 -32.07 -0.71 20.56
N VAL A 199 -31.69 0.23 19.71
CA VAL A 199 -30.29 0.54 19.40
C VAL A 199 -30.00 1.96 19.85
N ARG A 200 -28.96 2.11 20.67
CA ARG A 200 -28.48 3.40 21.18
C ARG A 200 -27.04 3.61 20.76
N GLY A 201 -26.69 4.81 20.33
CA GLY A 201 -25.31 5.13 19.98
C GLY A 201 -25.22 6.40 19.14
N PRO A 202 -24.06 6.73 18.58
CA PRO A 202 -23.87 7.96 17.80
C PRO A 202 -24.69 7.98 16.51
N ASP A 203 -25.11 9.18 16.10
CA ASP A 203 -25.75 9.45 14.83
C ASP A 203 -24.73 9.36 13.68
N ILE A 204 -24.88 8.36 12.82
CA ILE A 204 -24.02 8.14 11.65
C ILE A 204 -24.91 7.99 10.41
N ASP A 205 -24.50 8.63 9.31
CA ASP A 205 -25.19 8.52 8.03
C ASP A 205 -25.28 7.06 7.57
N GLY A 206 -26.46 6.65 7.12
CA GLY A 206 -26.73 5.29 6.63
C GLY A 206 -26.98 4.24 7.72
N LEU A 207 -26.88 4.59 9.01
CA LEU A 207 -27.06 3.67 10.13
C LEU A 207 -28.42 2.95 10.09
N LEU A 208 -29.53 3.69 9.94
CA LEU A 208 -30.87 3.11 9.83
C LEU A 208 -31.01 2.16 8.64
N ALA A 209 -30.41 2.50 7.50
CA ALA A 209 -30.48 1.68 6.29
C ALA A 209 -29.73 0.36 6.48
N SER A 210 -28.54 0.42 7.08
CA SER A 210 -27.71 -0.75 7.41
C SER A 210 -28.43 -1.69 8.38
N MET A 211 -28.93 -1.16 9.50
CA MET A 211 -29.67 -1.91 10.52
C MET A 211 -30.92 -2.58 9.93
N THR A 212 -31.72 -1.83 9.16
CA THR A 212 -32.93 -2.37 8.52
C THR A 212 -32.60 -3.49 7.53
N SER A 213 -31.50 -3.35 6.77
CA SER A 213 -31.04 -4.37 5.83
C SER A 213 -30.59 -5.63 6.55
N ALA A 214 -29.87 -5.49 7.68
CA ALA A 214 -29.42 -6.62 8.49
C ALA A 214 -30.58 -7.40 9.13
N LEU A 215 -31.60 -6.69 9.64
CA LEU A 215 -32.81 -7.36 10.16
C LEU A 215 -33.51 -8.15 9.05
N THR A 216 -33.59 -7.57 7.85
CA THR A 216 -34.23 -8.20 6.71
C THR A 216 -33.47 -9.45 6.24
N SER A 217 -32.13 -9.40 6.23
CA SER A 217 -31.30 -10.56 5.83
C SER A 217 -31.36 -11.70 6.84
N GLN A 218 -31.56 -11.38 8.12
CA GLN A 218 -31.80 -12.36 9.19
C GLN A 218 -33.23 -12.96 9.16
N GLY A 219 -34.00 -12.71 8.10
CA GLY A 219 -35.34 -13.26 7.96
C GLY A 219 -36.36 -12.62 8.92
N CYS A 220 -36.12 -11.39 9.36
CA CYS A 220 -37.10 -10.64 10.13
C CYS A 220 -38.03 -9.86 9.19
N SER A 221 -39.26 -9.66 9.65
CA SER A 221 -40.24 -8.74 9.06
C SER A 221 -40.35 -7.53 9.99
N LEU A 222 -39.98 -6.35 9.50
CA LEU A 222 -40.19 -5.10 10.22
C LEU A 222 -41.68 -4.77 10.27
N VAL A 223 -42.19 -4.47 11.46
CA VAL A 223 -43.59 -4.12 11.72
C VAL A 223 -43.72 -2.62 11.95
N GLU A 224 -42.90 -2.08 12.84
CA GLU A 224 -42.84 -0.67 13.20
C GLU A 224 -41.37 -0.27 13.40
N LEU A 225 -41.07 1.00 13.09
CA LEU A 225 -39.77 1.61 13.33
C LEU A 225 -40.00 2.98 13.95
N HIS A 226 -39.45 3.19 15.14
CA HIS A 226 -39.42 4.49 15.79
C HIS A 226 -37.98 4.97 15.77
N ALA A 227 -37.67 5.91 14.87
CA ALA A 227 -36.36 6.52 14.78
C ALA A 227 -36.38 7.89 15.44
N SER A 228 -35.35 8.22 16.20
CA SER A 228 -35.19 9.56 16.78
C SER A 228 -34.91 10.61 15.68
N PRO A 229 -35.39 11.86 15.83
CA PRO A 229 -35.10 12.94 14.88
C PRO A 229 -33.59 13.20 14.77
N ARG A 230 -33.08 13.17 13.54
CA ARG A 230 -31.67 13.42 13.20
C ARG A 230 -31.45 14.94 13.08
N GLU A 231 -31.53 15.69 14.18
CA GLU A 231 -31.33 17.15 14.18
C GLU A 231 -29.89 17.54 14.54
N SER A 232 -29.27 18.36 13.69
CA SER A 232 -27.86 18.75 13.73
C SER A 232 -27.46 19.72 14.86
N SER A 233 -28.28 19.98 15.88
CA SER A 233 -28.02 21.14 16.76
C SER A 233 -28.57 21.13 18.20
N GLY A 234 -28.87 20.00 18.84
CA GLY A 234 -29.39 20.08 20.23
C GLY A 234 -29.29 18.90 21.19
N SER A 235 -28.92 17.70 20.73
CA SER A 235 -28.68 16.56 21.63
C SER A 235 -27.28 16.01 21.39
N ASP A 236 -26.79 15.19 22.31
CA ASP A 236 -25.41 14.70 22.51
C ASP A 236 -24.81 13.89 21.33
N GLY A 237 -25.33 14.07 20.10
CA GLY A 237 -24.95 13.30 18.92
C GLY A 237 -25.41 11.84 18.99
N THR A 238 -26.20 11.45 19.99
CA THR A 238 -26.67 10.09 20.21
C THR A 238 -28.11 9.91 19.72
N VAL A 239 -28.36 8.81 19.01
CA VAL A 239 -29.69 8.37 18.61
C VAL A 239 -30.15 7.17 19.42
N GLU A 240 -31.45 7.08 19.60
CA GLU A 240 -32.14 5.88 20.07
C GLU A 240 -33.18 5.48 19.01
N ASP A 241 -32.98 4.32 18.40
CA ASP A 241 -33.90 3.77 17.39
C ASP A 241 -34.51 2.47 17.90
N ILE A 242 -35.82 2.30 17.74
CA ILE A 242 -36.56 1.11 18.19
C ILE A 242 -37.17 0.42 16.97
N PHE A 243 -36.72 -0.80 16.71
CA PHE A 243 -37.23 -1.69 15.67
C PHE A 243 -38.17 -2.72 16.27
N ILE A 244 -39.39 -2.80 15.77
CA ILE A 244 -40.35 -3.84 16.13
C ILE A 244 -40.38 -4.86 15.00
N VAL A 245 -39.94 -6.08 15.27
CA VAL A 245 -39.77 -7.13 14.26
C VAL A 245 -40.49 -8.42 14.61
N ARG A 246 -40.84 -9.19 13.58
CA ARG A 246 -41.42 -10.54 13.69
C ARG A 246 -40.63 -11.52 12.85
N GLN A 247 -40.74 -12.81 13.15
CA GLN A 247 -40.17 -13.84 12.29
C GLN A 247 -40.93 -13.91 10.96
N ARG A 248 -40.22 -13.86 9.84
CA ARG A 248 -40.82 -13.96 8.50
C ARG A 248 -41.48 -15.34 8.35
N GLY A 249 -42.76 -15.34 7.98
CA GLY A 249 -43.58 -16.54 7.80
C GLY A 249 -44.44 -16.96 9.01
N SER A 250 -44.02 -16.65 10.24
CA SER A 250 -44.72 -17.09 11.46
C SER A 250 -45.67 -16.05 12.07
N LYS A 251 -45.51 -14.76 11.74
CA LYS A 251 -46.21 -13.63 12.40
C LYS A 251 -46.05 -13.57 13.93
N THR A 252 -45.18 -14.37 14.51
CA THR A 252 -44.83 -14.40 15.94
C THR A 252 -43.56 -13.60 16.21
N GLN A 253 -43.30 -13.33 17.49
CA GLN A 253 -42.00 -12.87 17.97
C GLN A 253 -40.89 -13.88 17.63
N ILE A 254 -39.65 -13.41 17.67
CA ILE A 254 -38.45 -14.23 17.45
C ILE A 254 -38.18 -15.04 18.72
N ASP A 255 -37.76 -16.30 18.59
CA ASP A 255 -37.44 -17.16 19.73
C ASP A 255 -36.37 -16.54 20.64
N ASP A 256 -36.54 -16.64 21.96
CA ASP A 256 -35.62 -16.08 22.96
C ASP A 256 -34.17 -16.56 22.75
N ASP A 257 -33.98 -17.83 22.34
CA ASP A 257 -32.66 -18.41 22.06
C ASP A 257 -31.93 -17.74 20.88
N LYS A 258 -32.69 -17.14 19.94
CA LYS A 258 -32.16 -16.47 18.74
C LYS A 258 -31.95 -14.97 18.93
N LEU A 259 -32.47 -14.39 20.02
CA LEU A 259 -32.31 -12.96 20.29
C LEU A 259 -30.84 -12.57 20.38
N GLY A 260 -30.00 -13.40 21.01
CA GLY A 260 -28.57 -13.12 21.13
C GLY A 260 -27.81 -13.11 19.80
N GLU A 261 -28.24 -13.92 18.83
CA GLU A 261 -27.67 -13.93 17.47
C GLU A 261 -28.15 -12.70 16.68
N LEU A 262 -29.44 -12.39 16.78
CA LEU A 262 -30.04 -11.22 16.15
C LEU A 262 -29.45 -9.90 16.65
N SER A 263 -29.27 -9.74 17.97
CA SER A 263 -28.63 -8.56 18.55
C SER A 263 -27.19 -8.40 18.07
N ARG A 264 -26.42 -9.50 17.98
CA ARG A 264 -25.05 -9.49 17.44
C ARG A 264 -25.02 -9.12 15.96
N ALA A 265 -25.96 -9.63 15.17
CA ALA A 265 -26.08 -9.28 13.76
C ALA A 265 -26.47 -7.80 13.57
N LEU A 266 -27.36 -7.28 14.42
CA LEU A 266 -27.76 -5.87 14.40
C LEU A 266 -26.62 -4.95 14.83
N LEU A 267 -25.88 -5.32 15.89
CA LEU A 267 -24.69 -4.60 16.34
C LEU A 267 -23.57 -4.64 15.29
N ALA A 268 -23.39 -5.75 14.58
CA ALA A 268 -22.44 -5.81 13.46
C ALA A 268 -22.80 -4.84 12.33
N ALA A 269 -24.09 -4.59 12.11
CA ALA A 269 -24.57 -3.65 11.09
C ALA A 269 -24.32 -2.17 11.46
N THR A 270 -24.07 -1.85 12.74
CA THR A 270 -23.70 -0.49 13.16
C THR A 270 -22.22 -0.18 12.94
N LYS A 271 -21.37 -1.21 12.75
CA LYS A 271 -19.91 -1.06 12.54
C LYS A 271 -19.54 -0.44 11.20
N ASP A 272 -20.26 -0.78 10.12
CA ASP A 272 -19.97 -0.27 8.78
C ASP A 272 -21.26 0.05 7.98
N PRO A 273 -21.92 1.18 8.28
CA PRO A 273 -23.18 1.54 7.65
C PRO A 273 -23.04 1.92 6.17
N LEU A 274 -21.85 2.36 5.73
CA LEU A 274 -21.58 2.77 4.35
C LEU A 274 -21.24 1.59 3.43
N LEU A 275 -20.53 0.58 3.93
CA LEU A 275 -20.19 -0.61 3.15
C LEU A 275 -21.44 -1.41 2.75
N ALA A 276 -22.45 -1.50 3.61
CA ALA A 276 -23.72 -2.16 3.29
C ALA A 276 -24.45 -1.49 2.10
N HIS A 277 -24.39 -0.15 2.02
CA HIS A 277 -24.95 0.60 0.88
C HIS A 277 -24.12 0.41 -0.39
N SER A 278 -22.79 0.47 -0.29
CA SER A 278 -21.88 0.30 -1.43
C SER A 278 -21.95 -1.11 -2.03
N LEU A 279 -21.93 -2.17 -1.19
CA LEU A 279 -22.03 -3.54 -1.66
C LEU A 279 -23.38 -3.82 -2.31
N LYS A 280 -24.48 -3.35 -1.71
CA LYS A 280 -25.82 -3.56 -2.26
C LYS A 280 -26.01 -2.81 -3.57
N ALA A 281 -25.48 -1.59 -3.69
CA ALA A 281 -25.47 -0.85 -4.95
C ALA A 281 -24.69 -1.61 -6.04
N GLN A 282 -23.49 -2.12 -5.72
CA GLN A 282 -22.69 -2.92 -6.65
C GLN A 282 -23.38 -4.23 -7.06
N VAL A 283 -24.04 -4.92 -6.13
CA VAL A 283 -24.81 -6.15 -6.43
C VAL A 283 -25.96 -5.84 -7.38
N THR A 284 -26.70 -4.75 -7.14
CA THR A 284 -27.83 -4.35 -8.00
C THR A 284 -27.37 -3.94 -9.40
N GLU A 285 -26.22 -3.26 -9.50
CA GLU A 285 -25.60 -2.89 -10.78
C GLU A 285 -25.12 -4.12 -11.56
N LEU A 286 -24.46 -5.08 -10.89
CA LEU A 286 -24.02 -6.33 -11.49
C LEU A 286 -25.19 -7.21 -11.97
N GLU A 287 -26.31 -7.23 -11.24
CA GLU A 287 -27.54 -7.93 -11.67
C GLU A 287 -28.13 -7.31 -12.95
N ALA A 288 -28.19 -5.98 -13.03
CA ALA A 288 -28.66 -5.27 -14.23
C ALA A 288 -27.74 -5.48 -15.44
N GLU A 289 -26.42 -5.50 -15.24
CA GLU A 289 -25.46 -5.82 -16.30
C GLU A 289 -25.62 -7.26 -16.81
N ASN A 290 -25.80 -8.22 -15.89
CA ASN A 290 -26.04 -9.61 -16.25
C ASN A 290 -27.30 -9.78 -17.10
N GLU A 291 -28.42 -9.14 -16.74
CA GLU A 291 -29.65 -9.20 -17.53
C GLU A 291 -29.46 -8.62 -18.93
N LYS A 292 -28.73 -7.50 -19.04
CA LYS A 292 -28.38 -6.87 -20.33
C LYS A 292 -27.49 -7.78 -21.18
N LEU A 293 -26.51 -8.45 -20.58
CA LEU A 293 -25.64 -9.40 -21.27
C LEU A 293 -26.44 -10.60 -21.80
N ILE A 294 -27.33 -11.18 -20.99
CA ILE A 294 -28.23 -12.26 -21.40
C ILE A 294 -29.07 -11.84 -22.62
N SER A 295 -29.62 -10.62 -22.60
CA SER A 295 -30.41 -10.09 -23.73
C SER A 295 -29.59 -9.94 -25.02
N ARG A 296 -28.31 -9.58 -24.90
CA ARG A 296 -27.40 -9.43 -26.04
C ARG A 296 -26.99 -10.78 -26.61
N VAL A 297 -26.71 -11.75 -25.75
CA VAL A 297 -26.40 -13.13 -26.17
C VAL A 297 -27.57 -13.70 -26.96
N LYS A 298 -28.79 -13.58 -26.44
CA LYS A 298 -30.00 -14.06 -27.15
C LYS A 298 -30.19 -13.41 -28.53
N LYS A 299 -30.01 -12.09 -28.64
CA LYS A 299 -30.08 -11.40 -29.94
C LYS A 299 -29.01 -11.86 -30.93
N LEU A 300 -27.81 -12.18 -30.44
CA LEU A 300 -26.73 -12.69 -31.29
C LEU A 300 -27.02 -14.12 -31.72
N GLU A 301 -27.60 -14.95 -30.85
CA GLU A 301 -28.10 -16.29 -31.19
C GLU A 301 -29.17 -16.22 -32.29
N ASP A 302 -30.18 -15.35 -32.14
CA ASP A 302 -31.24 -15.15 -33.14
C ASP A 302 -30.65 -14.75 -34.52
N VAL A 303 -29.66 -13.83 -34.53
CA VAL A 303 -28.99 -13.39 -35.78
C VAL A 303 -28.14 -14.50 -36.39
N ILE A 304 -27.51 -15.35 -35.57
CA ILE A 304 -26.75 -16.50 -36.06
C ILE A 304 -27.72 -17.52 -36.67
N GLU A 305 -28.84 -17.82 -36.01
CA GLU A 305 -29.87 -18.72 -36.54
C GLU A 305 -30.44 -18.18 -37.86
N GLU A 306 -30.78 -16.89 -37.94
CA GLU A 306 -31.30 -16.26 -39.15
C GLU A 306 -30.29 -16.37 -40.32
N LYS A 307 -28.99 -16.21 -40.05
CA LYS A 307 -27.94 -16.35 -41.08
C LYS A 307 -27.65 -17.80 -41.46
N GLN A 308 -27.99 -18.77 -40.62
CA GLN A 308 -27.85 -20.20 -40.93
C GLN A 308 -29.05 -20.76 -41.70
N VAL A 309 -30.17 -20.04 -41.74
CA VAL A 309 -31.37 -20.42 -42.51
C VAL A 309 -31.31 -19.80 -43.92
N THR A 310 -30.98 -20.61 -44.93
CA THR A 310 -31.11 -20.21 -46.34
C THR A 310 -32.47 -20.65 -46.88
N ILE A 311 -33.38 -19.69 -47.12
CA ILE A 311 -34.69 -19.96 -47.71
C ILE A 311 -34.61 -19.78 -49.23
N ILE A 312 -34.62 -20.88 -49.98
CA ILE A 312 -34.79 -20.85 -51.44
C ILE A 312 -36.30 -20.90 -51.72
N ARG A 313 -36.88 -19.78 -52.17
CA ARG A 313 -38.28 -19.73 -52.63
C ARG A 313 -38.28 -19.96 -54.14
N GLY A 314 -39.02 -20.98 -54.60
CA GLY A 314 -39.21 -21.24 -56.01
C GLY A 314 -40.28 -20.32 -56.56
N ASP A 315 -39.87 -19.25 -57.24
CA ASP A 315 -40.53 -18.62 -58.39
C ASP A 315 -39.82 -17.28 -58.71
N ASP A 316 -38.65 -17.35 -59.36
CA ASP A 316 -38.02 -16.21 -60.05
C ASP A 316 -37.69 -16.64 -61.50
N THR A 317 -38.72 -17.01 -62.25
CA THR A 317 -38.67 -17.15 -63.71
C THR A 317 -39.53 -16.07 -64.35
N SER A 318 -39.09 -14.80 -64.27
CA SER A 318 -39.52 -13.73 -65.18
C SER A 318 -38.76 -12.43 -64.91
N SER A 319 -37.57 -12.26 -65.49
CA SER A 319 -36.98 -10.97 -65.89
C SER A 319 -35.50 -11.15 -66.25
N ASN A 320 -35.21 -12.00 -67.23
CA ASN A 320 -33.86 -12.16 -67.79
C ASN A 320 -33.85 -11.83 -69.29
N GLU A 321 -34.48 -10.71 -69.65
CA GLU A 321 -34.44 -10.12 -70.99
C GLU A 321 -34.31 -8.59 -70.90
N GLU A 322 -33.27 -8.06 -70.26
CA GLU A 322 -32.96 -6.61 -70.40
C GLU A 322 -31.52 -6.19 -70.02
N PHE A 323 -30.49 -6.99 -70.29
CA PHE A 323 -29.09 -6.54 -70.04
C PHE A 323 -28.03 -6.96 -71.08
N VAL A 324 -28.41 -7.17 -72.35
CA VAL A 324 -27.43 -7.43 -73.44
C VAL A 324 -27.42 -6.33 -74.51
N GLN A 325 -27.99 -5.14 -74.26
CA GLN A 325 -28.14 -4.14 -75.35
C GLN A 325 -27.75 -2.69 -75.03
N SER A 326 -26.77 -2.46 -74.14
CA SER A 326 -26.29 -1.09 -73.84
C SER A 326 -24.80 -0.98 -73.48
N THR A 327 -23.94 -1.81 -74.07
CA THR A 327 -22.46 -1.67 -73.91
C THR A 327 -21.70 -1.33 -75.20
N GLU A 328 -22.33 -0.85 -76.27
CA GLU A 328 -21.57 -0.27 -77.40
C GLU A 328 -22.35 0.85 -78.11
N LEU A 329 -22.35 2.06 -77.55
CA LEU A 329 -22.30 3.29 -78.34
C LEU A 329 -21.75 4.45 -77.48
N HIS A 330 -20.62 5.02 -77.92
CA HIS A 330 -20.01 6.27 -77.46
C HIS A 330 -19.20 6.29 -76.14
N HIS A 331 -18.00 5.70 -76.20
CA HIS A 331 -16.79 6.53 -76.04
C HIS A 331 -16.27 6.91 -77.43
N ALA A 332 -16.78 8.02 -77.97
CA ALA A 332 -16.09 8.79 -78.98
C ALA A 332 -15.35 9.92 -78.26
N LYS A 333 -14.03 9.79 -78.19
CA LYS A 333 -13.07 10.85 -78.39
C LYS A 333 -11.78 10.24 -78.90
#